data_AF-A0A6N7HLH4-F1
#
_entry.id   AF-A0A6N7HLH4-F1
#
_cell.length_a   1.000
_cell.length_b   1.000
_cell.length_c   1.000
_cell.angle_alpha   90.00
_cell.angle_beta   90.00
_cell.angle_gamma   90.00
#
_symmetry.space_group_name_H-M   'P 1'
#
loop_
_entity.id
_entity.type
_entity.pdbx_description
1 polymer ?
#
loop_
_entity_poly.entity_id
_entity_poly.type
_entity_poly.pdbx_seq_one_letter_code
_entity_poly.pdbx_strand_id
1 'polypeptide(L)'
;MSPEPDSRAATNELLDGLRKGRWRPPALVRFARLTTRRSIRQARRRPRALGEVTVLHIAFLLFGNQHRPLWTATSWLLAATHLGMLEHRRSLGVANVITLTRANLPALADGWAAPIVALASDLADGRLARRLGTESAFGSAADSLADAAYWAWFALRHEPSARVRAAALLAWVAPVVVVTTASVGRGRMVDAPRPVLVRPAALMQAAIAIRAVLRRRTTAK
;
A
#
# COMPACT_ATOMS: atom_id res chain seq x y z
N MET A 1 -28.10 -5.77 -17.80
CA MET A 1 -27.19 -5.14 -16.82
C MET A 1 -25.90 -4.80 -17.56
N SER A 2 -25.58 -3.53 -17.76
CA SER A 2 -24.30 -3.17 -18.42
C SER A 2 -23.13 -3.59 -17.53
N PRO A 3 -22.07 -4.19 -18.08
CA PRO A 3 -20.87 -4.53 -17.31
C PRO A 3 -20.33 -3.26 -16.65
N GLU A 4 -20.00 -3.36 -15.35
CA GLU A 4 -19.41 -2.23 -14.65
C GLU A 4 -18.05 -1.90 -15.28
N PRO A 5 -17.73 -0.63 -15.55
CA PRO A 5 -16.46 -0.26 -16.16
C PRO A 5 -15.30 -0.75 -15.30
N ASP A 6 -14.26 -1.20 -15.98
CA ASP A 6 -12.96 -1.56 -15.39
C ASP A 6 -12.49 -0.47 -14.42
N SER A 7 -11.74 -0.88 -13.38
CA SER A 7 -11.23 -0.01 -12.33
C SER A 7 -10.54 1.23 -12.90
N ARG A 8 -9.76 1.05 -13.98
CA ARG A 8 -9.08 2.15 -14.66
C ARG A 8 -10.04 3.10 -15.36
N ALA A 9 -11.01 2.58 -16.11
CA ALA A 9 -12.00 3.40 -16.82
C ALA A 9 -12.81 4.27 -15.84
N ALA A 10 -13.27 3.68 -14.74
CA ALA A 10 -13.98 4.44 -13.71
C ALA A 10 -13.10 5.49 -13.02
N THR A 11 -11.82 5.17 -12.77
CA THR A 11 -10.87 6.14 -12.20
C THR A 11 -10.65 7.31 -13.16
N ASN A 12 -10.53 7.05 -14.47
CA ASN A 12 -10.42 8.08 -15.48
C ASN A 12 -11.66 8.99 -15.52
N GLU A 13 -12.86 8.42 -15.45
CA GLU A 13 -14.11 9.18 -15.41
C GLU A 13 -14.18 10.11 -14.18
N LEU A 14 -13.76 9.61 -13.01
CA LEU A 14 -13.71 10.39 -11.78
C LEU A 14 -12.70 11.55 -11.88
N LEU A 15 -11.49 11.28 -12.39
CA LEU A 15 -10.45 12.29 -12.57
C LEU A 15 -10.83 13.34 -13.62
N ASP A 16 -11.45 12.93 -14.73
CA ASP A 16 -11.93 13.84 -15.76
C ASP A 16 -13.04 14.74 -15.23
N GLY A 17 -13.97 14.19 -14.44
CA GLY A 17 -15.00 14.96 -13.75
C GLY A 17 -14.40 16.00 -12.79
N LEU A 18 -13.35 15.64 -12.06
CA LEU A 18 -12.65 16.55 -11.15
C LEU A 18 -11.93 17.67 -11.91
N ARG A 19 -11.25 17.33 -13.02
CA ARG A 19 -10.58 18.28 -13.92
C ARG A 19 -11.57 19.25 -14.56
N LYS A 20 -12.69 18.76 -15.10
CA LYS A 20 -13.77 19.59 -15.69
C LYS A 20 -14.35 20.55 -14.65
N GLY A 21 -14.44 20.11 -13.39
CA GLY A 21 -14.84 20.94 -12.25
C GLY A 21 -13.80 21.97 -11.80
N ARG A 22 -12.63 22.05 -12.47
CA ARG A 22 -11.52 22.97 -12.19
C ARG A 22 -11.13 23.01 -10.70
N TRP A 23 -11.15 21.85 -10.02
CA TRP A 23 -10.78 21.75 -8.60
C TRP A 23 -11.66 22.56 -7.64
N ARG A 24 -12.82 23.06 -8.09
CA ARG A 24 -13.73 23.81 -7.23
C ARG A 24 -14.22 22.92 -6.08
N PRO A 25 -14.47 23.47 -4.87
CA PRO A 25 -14.92 22.67 -3.73
C PRO A 25 -16.10 21.72 -4.02
N PRO A 26 -17.14 22.11 -4.80
CA PRO A 26 -18.20 21.18 -5.17
C PRO A 26 -17.73 19.98 -6.01
N ALA A 27 -16.73 20.16 -6.86
CA ALA A 27 -16.17 19.07 -7.67
C ALA A 27 -15.36 18.10 -6.79
N LEU A 28 -14.63 18.61 -5.79
CA LEU A 28 -13.92 17.79 -4.80
C LEU A 28 -14.90 16.97 -3.95
N VAL A 29 -15.96 17.59 -3.45
CA VAL A 29 -17.02 16.89 -2.68
C VAL A 29 -17.70 15.83 -3.55
N ARG A 30 -18.00 16.15 -4.81
CA ARG A 30 -18.58 15.17 -5.76
C ARG A 30 -17.62 14.01 -5.99
N PHE A 31 -16.35 14.28 -6.24
CA PHE A 31 -15.31 13.27 -6.43
C PHE A 31 -15.23 12.35 -5.21
N ALA A 32 -15.07 12.89 -4.00
CA ALA A 32 -15.00 12.13 -2.75
C ALA A 32 -16.24 11.26 -2.54
N ARG A 33 -17.44 11.82 -2.74
CA ARG A 33 -18.70 11.07 -2.61
C ARG A 33 -18.77 9.91 -3.61
N LEU A 34 -18.36 10.13 -4.86
CA LEU A 34 -18.42 9.10 -5.90
C LEU A 34 -17.36 8.01 -5.69
N THR A 35 -16.13 8.36 -5.31
CA THR A 35 -15.08 7.38 -4.98
C THR A 35 -15.48 6.54 -3.78
N THR A 36 -15.94 7.16 -2.68
CA THR A 36 -16.40 6.44 -1.48
C THR A 36 -17.57 5.50 -1.80
N ARG A 37 -18.60 5.98 -2.51
CA ARG A 37 -19.73 5.13 -2.92
C ARG A 37 -19.28 3.95 -3.79
N ARG A 38 -18.33 4.18 -4.70
CA ARG A 38 -17.77 3.10 -5.53
C ARG A 38 -17.01 2.09 -4.67
N SER A 39 -16.10 2.52 -3.80
CA SER A 39 -15.35 1.63 -2.90
C SER A 39 -16.30 0.78 -2.04
N ILE A 40 -17.33 1.38 -1.44
CA ILE A 40 -18.34 0.64 -0.66
C ILE A 40 -19.05 -0.41 -1.53
N ARG A 41 -19.47 -0.04 -2.74
CA ARG A 41 -20.13 -0.97 -3.67
C ARG A 41 -19.22 -2.12 -4.08
N GLN A 42 -17.95 -1.83 -4.37
CA GLN A 42 -16.94 -2.81 -4.76
C GLN A 42 -16.63 -3.79 -3.63
N ALA A 43 -16.53 -3.30 -2.38
CA ALA A 43 -16.35 -4.12 -1.20
C ALA A 43 -17.56 -5.03 -0.97
N ARG A 44 -18.79 -4.50 -1.06
CA ARG A 44 -20.03 -5.28 -0.92
C ARG A 44 -20.18 -6.37 -2.00
N ARG A 45 -19.67 -6.14 -3.21
CA ARG A 45 -19.64 -7.14 -4.29
C ARG A 45 -18.64 -8.27 -4.05
N ARG A 46 -17.73 -8.13 -3.07
CA ARG A 46 -16.70 -9.11 -2.72
C ARG A 46 -16.78 -9.45 -1.23
N PRO A 47 -17.90 -10.03 -0.77
CA PRO A 47 -18.11 -10.31 0.66
C PRO A 47 -17.04 -11.23 1.22
N ARG A 48 -16.58 -12.21 0.44
CA ARG A 48 -15.51 -13.12 0.84
C ARG A 48 -14.18 -12.39 1.07
N ALA A 49 -13.69 -11.62 0.10
CA ALA A 49 -12.44 -10.85 0.27
C ALA A 49 -12.55 -9.82 1.40
N LEU A 50 -13.71 -9.16 1.57
CA LEU A 50 -13.95 -8.24 2.69
C LEU A 50 -13.90 -8.98 4.04
N GLY A 51 -14.49 -10.18 4.11
CA GLY A 51 -14.40 -11.06 5.28
C GLY A 51 -12.96 -11.46 5.58
N GLU A 52 -12.20 -11.90 4.57
CA GLU A 52 -10.78 -12.26 4.70
C GLU A 52 -9.93 -11.08 5.21
N VAL A 53 -10.08 -9.87 4.63
CA VAL A 53 -9.40 -8.66 5.11
C VAL A 53 -9.78 -8.36 6.56
N THR A 54 -11.06 -8.46 6.90
CA THR A 54 -11.56 -8.11 8.24
C THR A 54 -11.05 -9.09 9.29
N VAL A 55 -11.13 -10.40 9.03
CA VAL A 55 -10.59 -11.44 9.92
C VAL A 55 -9.09 -11.26 10.12
N LEU A 56 -8.35 -10.98 9.05
CA LEU A 56 -6.91 -10.74 9.13
C LEU A 56 -6.57 -9.55 10.03
N HIS A 57 -7.29 -8.43 9.90
CA HIS A 57 -7.04 -7.25 10.74
C HIS A 57 -7.54 -7.39 12.17
N ILE A 58 -8.62 -8.15 12.40
CA ILE A 58 -9.02 -8.57 13.75
C ILE A 58 -7.90 -9.40 14.38
N ALA A 59 -7.31 -10.34 13.65
CA ALA A 59 -6.16 -11.11 14.14
C ALA A 59 -4.98 -10.18 14.49
N PHE A 60 -4.67 -9.18 13.66
CA PHE A 60 -3.64 -8.19 14.00
C PHE A 60 -3.97 -7.37 15.25
N LEU A 61 -5.23 -7.01 15.49
CA LEU A 61 -5.64 -6.32 16.71
C LEU A 61 -5.54 -7.22 17.95
N LEU A 62 -5.84 -8.52 17.82
CA LEU A 62 -5.82 -9.48 18.93
C LEU A 62 -4.41 -9.96 19.29
N PHE A 63 -3.57 -10.21 18.28
CA PHE A 63 -2.22 -10.78 18.45
C PHE A 63 -1.10 -9.75 18.33
N GLY A 64 -1.40 -8.53 17.88
CA GLY A 64 -0.45 -7.44 17.80
C GLY A 64 -0.20 -6.78 19.15
N ASN A 65 0.84 -5.95 19.17
CA ASN A 65 1.12 -5.08 20.29
C ASN A 65 0.00 -4.01 20.39
N GLN A 66 -0.76 -4.04 21.48
CA GLN A 66 -2.00 -3.28 21.69
C GLN A 66 -1.84 -1.74 21.58
N HIS A 67 -0.61 -1.23 21.50
CA HIS A 67 -0.32 0.19 21.42
C HIS A 67 -0.59 0.83 20.05
N ARG A 68 -1.06 0.11 19.03
CA ARG A 68 -1.24 0.66 17.66
C ARG A 68 -2.56 0.30 16.95
N PRO A 69 -3.74 0.43 17.60
CA PRO A 69 -5.01 0.08 16.97
C PRO A 69 -5.32 0.96 15.76
N LEU A 70 -4.89 2.22 15.77
CA LEU A 70 -5.08 3.14 14.65
C LEU A 70 -4.32 2.69 13.40
N TRP A 71 -3.12 2.12 13.53
CA TRP A 71 -2.35 1.60 12.40
C TRP A 71 -3.11 0.48 11.70
N THR A 72 -3.56 -0.50 12.48
CA THR A 72 -4.33 -1.64 11.96
C THR A 72 -5.67 -1.20 11.37
N ALA A 73 -6.36 -0.24 11.99
CA ALA A 73 -7.60 0.32 11.46
C ALA A 73 -7.37 1.06 10.13
N THR A 74 -6.30 1.85 10.00
CA THR A 74 -5.94 2.52 8.74
C THR A 74 -5.57 1.50 7.66
N SER A 75 -4.78 0.47 8.01
CA SER A 75 -4.44 -0.62 7.08
C SER A 75 -5.69 -1.36 6.59
N TRP A 76 -6.61 -1.67 7.51
CA TRP A 76 -7.90 -2.30 7.18
C TRP A 76 -8.71 -1.43 6.23
N LEU A 77 -8.84 -0.13 6.54
CA LEU A 77 -9.60 0.82 5.72
C LEU A 77 -9.01 0.89 4.31
N LEU A 78 -7.68 1.02 4.19
CA LEU A 78 -7.00 1.05 2.89
C LEU A 78 -7.25 -0.24 2.11
N ALA A 79 -7.11 -1.41 2.72
CA ALA A 79 -7.37 -2.69 2.06
C ALA A 79 -8.84 -2.80 1.62
N ALA A 80 -9.79 -2.49 2.50
CA ALA A 80 -11.22 -2.57 2.23
C ALA A 80 -11.66 -1.62 1.10
N THR A 81 -11.15 -0.39 1.06
CA THR A 81 -11.50 0.59 0.01
C THR A 81 -10.94 0.24 -1.37
N HIS A 82 -9.91 -0.63 -1.41
CA HIS A 82 -9.19 -1.03 -2.61
C HIS A 82 -9.63 -2.40 -3.17
N LEU A 83 -10.55 -3.12 -2.53
CA LEU A 83 -11.04 -4.43 -2.99
C LEU A 83 -11.59 -4.43 -4.43
N GLY A 84 -11.99 -3.27 -4.97
CA GLY A 84 -12.36 -3.14 -6.38
C GLY A 84 -11.26 -3.54 -7.37
N MET A 85 -9.99 -3.47 -6.96
CA MET A 85 -8.82 -3.84 -7.77
C MET A 85 -8.52 -5.35 -7.77
N LEU A 86 -9.33 -6.15 -7.07
CA LEU A 86 -9.27 -7.61 -7.19
C LEU A 86 -9.87 -8.09 -8.52
N GLU A 87 -10.50 -7.20 -9.29
CA GLU A 87 -11.10 -7.49 -10.60
C GLU A 87 -12.05 -8.70 -10.48
N HIS A 88 -11.75 -9.82 -11.14
CA HIS A 88 -12.58 -11.02 -11.14
C HIS A 88 -12.37 -11.92 -9.90
N ARG A 89 -11.35 -11.65 -9.07
CA ARG A 89 -11.05 -12.46 -7.88
C ARG A 89 -12.02 -12.18 -6.75
N ARG A 90 -12.45 -13.26 -6.07
CA ARG A 90 -13.40 -13.21 -4.94
C ARG A 90 -12.70 -13.30 -3.57
N SER A 91 -11.44 -13.70 -3.55
CA SER A 91 -10.59 -13.81 -2.35
C SER A 91 -9.31 -12.99 -2.52
N LEU A 92 -8.65 -12.70 -1.42
CA LEU A 92 -7.34 -12.05 -1.40
C LEU A 92 -6.27 -12.98 -2.02
N GLY A 93 -6.29 -14.25 -1.65
CA GLY A 93 -5.19 -15.16 -1.98
C GLY A 93 -3.96 -14.95 -1.10
N VAL A 94 -3.09 -15.96 -1.07
CA VAL A 94 -1.98 -16.05 -0.09
C VAL A 94 -0.96 -14.92 -0.25
N ALA A 95 -0.61 -14.54 -1.48
CA ALA A 95 0.34 -13.45 -1.72
C ALA A 95 -0.14 -12.13 -1.09
N ASN A 96 -1.40 -11.76 -1.28
CA ASN A 96 -1.98 -10.55 -0.71
C ASN A 96 -2.07 -10.62 0.83
N VAL A 97 -2.29 -11.79 1.41
CA VAL A 97 -2.25 -11.98 2.87
C VAL A 97 -0.85 -11.71 3.42
N ILE A 98 0.19 -12.21 2.75
CA ILE A 98 1.59 -11.94 3.13
C ILE A 98 1.89 -10.44 3.03
N THR A 99 1.50 -9.79 1.93
CA THR A 99 1.66 -8.34 1.74
C THR A 99 0.98 -7.52 2.84
N LEU A 100 -0.27 -7.83 3.18
CA LEU A 100 -1.01 -7.14 4.24
C LEU A 100 -0.43 -7.42 5.64
N THR A 101 0.14 -8.60 5.85
CA THR A 101 0.86 -8.94 7.09
C THR A 101 2.14 -8.12 7.21
N ARG A 102 2.91 -8.00 6.12
CA ARG A 102 4.09 -7.11 6.05
C ARG A 102 3.72 -5.66 6.37
N ALA A 103 2.63 -5.15 5.80
CA ALA A 103 2.13 -3.79 6.10
C ALA A 103 1.79 -3.58 7.58
N ASN A 104 1.42 -4.65 8.30
CA ASN A 104 1.09 -4.62 9.73
C ASN A 104 2.23 -5.09 10.64
N LEU A 105 3.44 -5.34 10.11
CA LEU A 105 4.61 -5.61 10.94
C LEU A 105 4.83 -4.57 12.05
N PRO A 106 4.57 -3.25 11.87
CA PRO A 106 4.68 -2.29 12.96
C PRO A 106 3.74 -2.59 14.14
N ALA A 107 2.64 -3.29 13.92
CA ALA A 107 1.75 -3.74 15.00
C ALA A 107 2.19 -5.09 15.57
N LEU A 108 2.84 -5.96 14.77
CA LEU A 108 3.14 -7.35 15.16
C LEU A 108 4.52 -7.54 15.79
N ALA A 109 5.50 -6.76 15.38
CA ALA A 109 6.89 -6.92 15.81
C ALA A 109 7.57 -5.56 15.98
N ASP A 110 8.32 -5.44 17.07
CA ASP A 110 9.31 -4.38 17.25
C ASP A 110 10.68 -5.05 17.40
N GLY A 111 11.71 -4.49 16.79
CA GLY A 111 13.07 -4.98 16.92
C GLY A 111 13.87 -5.15 15.63
N TRP A 112 15.10 -5.60 15.82
CA TRP A 112 16.14 -5.64 14.78
C TRP A 112 15.84 -6.61 13.62
N ALA A 113 15.03 -7.64 13.86
CA ALA A 113 14.69 -8.64 12.84
C ALA A 113 13.56 -8.16 11.93
N ALA A 114 12.77 -7.16 12.34
CA ALA A 114 11.66 -6.61 11.56
C ALA A 114 12.04 -6.25 10.11
N PRO A 115 13.14 -5.52 9.81
CA PRO A 115 13.50 -5.17 8.43
C PRO A 115 13.90 -6.39 7.60
N ILE A 116 14.43 -7.45 8.23
CA ILE A 116 14.77 -8.69 7.55
C ILE A 116 13.49 -9.45 7.19
N VAL A 117 12.55 -9.56 8.13
CA VAL A 117 11.24 -10.19 7.90
C VAL A 117 10.46 -9.45 6.83
N ALA A 118 10.50 -8.11 6.82
CA ALA A 118 9.87 -7.30 5.79
C ALA A 118 10.45 -7.57 4.39
N LEU A 119 11.79 -7.59 4.24
CA LEU A 119 12.43 -7.94 2.96
C LEU A 119 12.14 -9.38 2.52
N ALA A 120 12.17 -10.33 3.46
CA ALA A 120 11.89 -11.72 3.14
C ALA A 120 10.44 -11.94 2.70
N SER A 121 9.49 -11.26 3.33
CA SER A 121 8.06 -11.34 2.96
C SER A 121 7.75 -10.67 1.62
N ASP A 122 8.42 -9.56 1.28
CA ASP A 122 8.37 -8.92 -0.04
C ASP A 122 8.85 -9.84 -1.17
N LEU A 123 9.98 -10.51 -0.97
CA LEU A 123 10.48 -11.45 -1.98
C LEU A 123 9.56 -12.69 -2.09
N ALA A 124 9.03 -13.15 -0.95
CA ALA A 124 8.16 -14.33 -0.90
C ALA A 124 6.82 -14.07 -1.58
N ASP A 125 6.15 -12.95 -1.32
CA ASP A 125 4.84 -12.65 -1.89
C ASP A 125 4.92 -12.46 -3.40
N GLY A 126 5.92 -11.74 -3.92
CA GLY A 126 6.12 -11.55 -5.35
C GLY A 126 6.46 -12.84 -6.07
N ARG A 127 7.30 -13.70 -5.47
CA ARG A 127 7.62 -15.01 -6.04
C ARG A 127 6.40 -15.94 -6.03
N LEU A 128 5.63 -15.92 -4.96
CA LEU A 128 4.41 -16.73 -4.83
C LEU A 128 3.34 -16.25 -5.82
N ALA A 129 3.16 -14.95 -5.97
CA ALA A 129 2.23 -14.35 -6.91
C ALA A 129 2.52 -14.79 -8.35
N ARG A 130 3.79 -14.70 -8.79
CA ARG A 130 4.23 -15.15 -10.12
C ARG A 130 4.07 -16.65 -10.31
N ARG A 131 4.49 -17.45 -9.32
CA ARG A 131 4.40 -18.91 -9.40
C ARG A 131 2.98 -19.44 -9.52
N LEU A 132 2.03 -18.80 -8.82
CA LEU A 132 0.64 -19.22 -8.80
C LEU A 132 -0.23 -18.50 -9.86
N GLY A 133 0.34 -17.60 -10.67
CA GLY A 133 -0.45 -16.74 -11.57
C GLY A 133 -1.48 -15.88 -10.82
N THR A 134 -1.15 -15.48 -9.59
CA THR A 134 -2.05 -14.73 -8.70
C THR A 134 -1.85 -13.21 -8.70
N GLU A 135 -1.06 -12.71 -9.64
CA GLU A 135 -0.84 -11.28 -9.83
C GLU A 135 -2.18 -10.55 -10.08
N SER A 136 -2.31 -9.37 -9.50
CA SER A 136 -3.52 -8.52 -9.59
C SER A 136 -3.17 -7.06 -9.38
N ALA A 137 -4.01 -6.16 -9.90
CA ALA A 137 -3.88 -4.72 -9.63
C ALA A 137 -3.96 -4.41 -8.12
N PHE A 138 -4.80 -5.14 -7.38
CA PHE A 138 -4.85 -5.08 -5.92
C PHE A 138 -3.49 -5.38 -5.29
N GLY A 139 -2.89 -6.53 -5.64
CA GLY A 139 -1.61 -6.94 -5.07
C GLY A 139 -0.49 -5.96 -5.37
N SER A 140 -0.40 -5.46 -6.61
CA SER A 140 0.63 -4.47 -6.98
C SER A 140 0.50 -3.15 -6.21
N ALA A 141 -0.73 -2.67 -5.99
CA ALA A 141 -0.96 -1.46 -5.21
C ALA A 141 -0.75 -1.69 -3.71
N ALA A 142 -1.23 -2.82 -3.18
CA ALA A 142 -1.06 -3.21 -1.78
C ALA A 142 0.42 -3.38 -1.42
N ASP A 143 1.20 -3.98 -2.31
CA ASP A 143 2.66 -4.14 -2.19
C ASP A 143 3.36 -2.78 -2.05
N SER A 144 3.10 -1.87 -2.99
CA SER A 144 3.67 -0.52 -2.96
C SER A 144 3.29 0.27 -1.70
N LEU A 145 2.04 0.12 -1.23
CA LEU A 145 1.56 0.76 0.01
C LEU A 145 2.16 0.11 1.26
N ALA A 146 2.25 -1.22 1.30
CA ALA A 146 2.82 -1.98 2.41
C ALA A 146 4.28 -1.58 2.63
N ASP A 147 5.03 -1.48 1.55
CA ASP A 147 6.41 -1.02 1.54
C ASP A 147 6.53 0.43 2.02
N ALA A 148 5.78 1.35 1.41
CA ALA A 148 5.83 2.76 1.80
C ALA A 148 5.50 2.94 3.29
N ALA A 149 4.45 2.26 3.77
CA ALA A 149 4.03 2.33 5.17
C ALA A 149 5.09 1.76 6.11
N TYR A 150 5.55 0.52 5.86
CA TYR A 150 6.54 -0.14 6.72
C TYR A 150 7.86 0.63 6.76
N TRP A 151 8.42 1.01 5.61
CA TRP A 151 9.72 1.66 5.56
C TRP A 151 9.69 3.11 6.03
N ALA A 152 8.57 3.83 5.83
CA ALA A 152 8.39 5.14 6.45
C ALA A 152 8.36 5.02 7.97
N TRP A 153 7.56 4.09 8.52
CA TRP A 153 7.54 3.83 9.96
C TRP A 153 8.92 3.46 10.49
N PHE A 154 9.60 2.52 9.85
CA PHE A 154 10.91 2.04 10.31
C PHE A 154 11.96 3.17 10.27
N ALA A 155 12.00 3.96 9.20
CA ALA A 155 12.89 5.11 9.10
C ALA A 155 12.59 6.17 10.17
N LEU A 156 11.31 6.45 10.42
CA LEU A 156 10.90 7.41 11.46
C LEU A 156 11.30 6.95 12.86
N ARG A 157 11.17 5.65 13.14
CA ARG A 157 11.37 5.08 14.48
C ARG A 157 12.82 4.70 14.79
N HIS A 158 13.55 4.18 13.82
CA HIS A 158 14.84 3.52 14.05
C HIS A 158 16.03 4.15 13.33
N GLU A 159 15.83 5.14 12.44
CA GLU A 159 16.95 5.83 11.78
C GLU A 159 17.31 7.13 12.53
N PRO A 160 18.50 7.21 13.16
CA PRO A 160 18.94 8.40 13.89
C PRO A 160 19.32 9.55 12.96
N SER A 161 19.73 9.29 11.71
CA SER A 161 20.09 10.35 10.78
C SER A 161 18.85 10.99 10.16
N ALA A 162 18.59 12.25 10.52
CA ALA A 162 17.49 13.04 9.96
C ALA A 162 17.55 13.14 8.44
N ARG A 163 18.76 13.19 7.86
CA ARG A 163 18.96 13.22 6.40
C ARG A 163 18.55 11.91 5.74
N VAL A 164 18.95 10.76 6.30
CA VAL A 164 18.57 9.44 5.78
C VAL A 164 17.06 9.22 5.94
N ARG A 165 16.49 9.65 7.06
CA ARG A 165 15.04 9.60 7.29
C ARG A 165 14.27 10.43 6.26
N ALA A 166 14.69 11.67 6.01
CA ALA A 166 14.08 12.51 4.97
C ALA A 166 14.20 11.90 3.57
N ALA A 167 15.40 11.39 3.22
CA ALA A 167 15.62 10.72 1.94
C ALA A 167 14.72 9.48 1.77
N ALA A 168 14.55 8.68 2.83
CA ALA A 168 13.67 7.53 2.83
C ALA A 168 12.21 7.92 2.61
N LEU A 169 11.71 8.92 3.32
CA LEU A 169 10.33 9.40 3.14
C LEU A 169 10.12 9.95 1.73
N LEU A 170 11.06 10.74 1.21
CA LEU A 170 10.99 11.30 -0.14
C LEU A 170 11.01 10.21 -1.21
N ALA A 171 11.79 9.14 -1.03
CA ALA A 171 11.86 8.02 -1.97
C ALA A 171 10.50 7.33 -2.19
N TRP A 172 9.60 7.37 -1.21
CA TRP A 172 8.24 6.83 -1.30
C TRP A 172 7.19 7.87 -1.70
N VAL A 173 7.25 9.07 -1.11
CA VAL A 173 6.24 10.11 -1.32
C VAL A 173 6.37 10.76 -2.70
N ALA A 174 7.59 11.00 -3.18
CA ALA A 174 7.79 11.75 -4.42
C ALA A 174 7.16 11.06 -5.65
N PRO A 175 7.33 9.74 -5.89
CA PRO A 175 6.67 9.08 -7.01
C PRO A 175 5.14 9.15 -6.94
N VAL A 176 4.57 8.99 -5.73
CA VAL A 176 3.11 9.08 -5.52
C VAL A 176 2.63 10.49 -5.83
N VAL A 177 3.28 11.53 -5.30
CA VAL A 177 2.93 12.92 -5.58
C VAL A 177 3.02 13.21 -7.07
N VAL A 178 4.08 12.79 -7.75
CA VAL A 178 4.26 12.99 -9.20
C VAL A 178 3.14 12.30 -10.01
N VAL A 179 2.86 11.02 -9.73
CA VAL A 179 1.82 10.27 -10.45
C VAL A 179 0.43 10.84 -10.16
N THR A 180 0.13 11.16 -8.90
CA THR A 180 -1.15 11.73 -8.49
C THR A 180 -1.35 13.09 -9.16
N THR A 181 -0.40 14.02 -9.04
CA THR A 181 -0.49 15.36 -9.65
C THR A 181 -0.60 15.30 -11.17
N ALA A 182 0.17 14.43 -11.83
CA ALA A 182 0.06 14.22 -13.27
C ALA A 182 -1.32 13.64 -13.66
N SER A 183 -1.84 12.68 -12.89
CA SER A 183 -3.14 12.05 -13.16
C SER A 183 -4.30 13.03 -12.97
N VAL A 184 -4.24 13.79 -11.88
CA VAL A 184 -5.11 14.90 -11.52
C VAL A 184 -5.12 15.95 -12.64
N GLY A 185 -3.96 16.48 -13.01
CA GLY A 185 -3.84 17.50 -14.06
C GLY A 185 -4.33 17.04 -15.43
N ARG A 186 -4.08 15.77 -15.78
CA ARG A 186 -4.53 15.19 -17.07
C ARG A 186 -5.99 14.75 -17.05
N GLY A 187 -6.63 14.65 -15.89
CA GLY A 187 -7.99 14.10 -15.75
C GLY A 187 -8.08 12.62 -16.12
N ARG A 188 -6.97 11.89 -16.04
CA ARG A 188 -6.89 10.45 -16.33
C ARG A 188 -5.69 9.85 -15.63
N MET A 189 -5.79 8.58 -15.25
CA MET A 189 -4.73 7.85 -14.56
C MET A 189 -3.49 7.74 -15.46
N VAL A 190 -2.38 8.26 -14.96
CA VAL A 190 -1.05 8.12 -15.57
C VAL A 190 -0.42 6.85 -15.03
N ASP A 191 0.13 6.02 -15.92
CA ASP A 191 0.91 4.87 -15.49
C ASP A 191 2.14 5.35 -14.74
N ALA A 192 2.37 4.79 -13.56
CA ALA A 192 3.61 5.01 -12.85
C ALA A 192 4.77 4.56 -13.76
N PRO A 193 5.81 5.40 -13.96
CA PRO A 193 6.97 4.98 -14.73
C PRO A 193 7.49 3.70 -14.10
N ARG A 194 7.59 2.60 -14.86
CA ARG A 194 8.15 1.33 -14.38
C ARG A 194 9.67 1.43 -14.51
N PRO A 195 10.44 1.77 -13.46
CA PRO A 195 11.88 1.88 -13.60
C PRO A 195 12.45 0.47 -13.36
N VAL A 196 12.88 -0.18 -14.44
CA VAL A 196 13.46 -1.53 -14.38
C VAL A 196 14.83 -1.54 -13.70
N LEU A 197 15.51 -0.39 -13.59
CA LEU A 197 16.93 -0.36 -13.21
C LEU A 197 17.26 0.29 -11.87
N VAL A 198 16.50 1.28 -11.37
CA VAL A 198 16.78 1.85 -10.03
C VAL A 198 15.50 2.45 -9.44
N ARG A 199 14.77 1.70 -8.61
CA ARG A 199 13.74 2.29 -7.74
C ARG A 199 14.47 2.95 -6.57
N PRO A 200 14.44 4.29 -6.40
CA PRO A 200 15.08 4.95 -5.24
C PRO A 200 14.62 4.34 -3.92
N ALA A 201 13.33 3.98 -3.86
CA ALA A 201 12.73 3.24 -2.77
C ALA A 201 13.48 1.94 -2.44
N ALA A 202 13.72 1.06 -3.42
CA ALA A 202 14.39 -0.23 -3.20
C ALA A 202 15.83 -0.07 -2.71
N LEU A 203 16.59 0.86 -3.28
CA LEU A 203 17.92 1.20 -2.77
C LEU A 203 17.87 1.67 -1.31
N MET A 204 16.84 2.45 -0.98
CA MET A 204 16.68 3.01 0.35
C MET A 204 16.21 1.95 1.37
N GLN A 205 15.41 0.97 0.96
CA GLN A 205 15.10 -0.21 1.77
C GLN A 205 16.38 -0.96 2.14
N ALA A 206 17.21 -1.30 1.14
CA ALA A 206 18.46 -2.02 1.34
C ALA A 206 19.42 -1.23 2.25
N ALA A 207 19.59 0.06 2.00
CA ALA A 207 20.49 0.89 2.80
C ALA A 207 20.02 1.05 4.26
N ILE A 208 18.72 1.22 4.53
CA ILE A 208 18.19 1.25 5.90
C ILE A 208 18.35 -0.11 6.59
N ALA A 209 18.04 -1.21 5.89
CA ALA A 209 18.17 -2.55 6.45
C ALA A 209 19.63 -2.86 6.84
N ILE A 210 20.58 -2.58 5.95
CA ILE A 210 22.02 -2.75 6.21
C ILE A 210 22.45 -1.91 7.41
N ARG A 211 22.07 -0.63 7.45
CA ARG A 211 22.40 0.27 8.57
C ARG A 211 21.85 -0.24 9.90
N ALA A 212 20.62 -0.76 9.92
CA ALA A 212 20.03 -1.35 11.11
C ALA A 212 20.82 -2.57 11.61
N VAL A 213 21.24 -3.45 10.71
CA VAL A 213 22.06 -4.63 11.06
C VAL A 213 23.44 -4.23 11.56
N LEU A 214 24.12 -3.29 10.89
CA LEU A 214 25.46 -2.84 11.28
C LEU A 214 25.46 -2.16 12.65
N ARG A 215 24.46 -1.32 12.96
CA ARG A 215 24.34 -0.67 14.28
C ARG A 215 24.19 -1.68 15.42
N ARG A 216 23.48 -2.79 15.21
CA ARG A 216 23.34 -3.81 16.25
C ARG A 216 24.67 -4.49 16.57
N ARG A 217 25.53 -4.70 15.56
CA ARG A 217 26.86 -5.28 15.75
C ARG A 217 27.79 -4.38 16.55
N THR A 218 27.60 -3.07 16.49
CA THR A 218 28.40 -2.12 17.27
C THR A 218 27.93 -2.00 18.72
N THR A 219 26.63 -2.16 19.00
CA THR A 219 26.10 -2.11 20.38
C THR A 219 26.22 -3.41 21.16
N ALA A 220 26.54 -4.52 20.47
CA ALA A 220 26.71 -5.84 21.08
C ALA A 220 28.18 -6.16 21.45
N LYS A 221 29.09 -5.23 21.19
CA LYS A 221 30.49 -5.27 21.63
C LYS A 221 30.65 -4.29 22.79
#